data_AF-A0A0C9XYE8-F1
#
_entry.id   AF-A0A0C9XYE8-F1
#
_cell.length_a   1.000
_cell.length_b   1.000
_cell.length_c   1.000
_cell.angle_alpha   90.00
_cell.angle_beta   90.00
_cell.angle_gamma   90.00
#
_symmetry.space_group_name_H-M   'P 1'
#
loop_
_entity.id
_entity.type
_entity.pdbx_description
1 polymer ?
#
loop_
_entity_poly.entity_id
_entity_poly.type
_entity_poly.pdbx_seq_one_letter_code
_entity_poly.pdbx_strand_id
1 'polypeptide(L)'
;MLPRQIISNIPQSYEDALKAGDLFFFPSTVIKLVDSGVEFEIRVCPALQKKPTLPSPHFDTVGLPVESAVGAPDIKGRTFDPFSPPYNPNLHVGDLKDEENQEEFVILLNKFSVVPHHFLLVTKDFKSQTSPLLPSELVQAYTLLFTASRAGNPFFAFYNCGENSGASQPHKHIQFIPLDPEDPKGPPIEYLASQVNLETSGLL
;
A
#
# COMPACT_ATOMS: atom_id res chain seq x y z
N MET A 1 -7.53 -15.47 7.89
CA MET A 1 -6.28 -16.24 7.73
C MET A 1 -5.28 -15.77 8.80
N LEU A 2 -4.30 -16.57 9.22
CA LEU A 2 -3.28 -16.07 10.17
C LEU A 2 -2.27 -15.15 9.45
N PRO A 3 -1.78 -14.07 10.08
CA PRO A 3 -0.77 -13.17 9.47
C PRO A 3 0.44 -13.92 8.91
N ARG A 4 0.94 -14.94 9.61
CA ARG A 4 2.06 -15.77 9.13
C ARG A 4 1.80 -16.47 7.81
N GLN A 5 0.56 -16.90 7.57
CA GLN A 5 0.16 -17.59 6.34
C GLN A 5 0.05 -16.58 5.19
N ILE A 6 -0.50 -15.40 5.46
CA ILE A 6 -0.54 -14.30 4.49
C ILE A 6 0.87 -13.99 4.01
N ILE A 7 1.79 -13.69 4.94
CA ILE A 7 3.17 -13.34 4.60
C ILE A 7 3.86 -14.47 3.82
N SER A 8 3.69 -15.74 4.23
CA SER A 8 4.30 -16.87 3.50
C SER A 8 3.73 -17.07 2.10
N ASN A 9 2.49 -16.66 1.86
CA ASN A 9 1.82 -16.84 0.58
C ASN A 9 2.21 -15.77 -0.46
N ILE A 10 2.62 -14.57 -0.01
CA ILE A 10 2.92 -13.44 -0.92
C ILE A 10 3.81 -13.83 -2.11
N PRO A 11 4.97 -14.50 -1.93
CA PRO A 11 5.85 -14.81 -3.06
C PRO A 11 5.18 -15.74 -4.08
N GLN A 12 4.51 -16.79 -3.61
CA GLN A 12 3.85 -17.75 -4.50
C GLN A 12 2.64 -17.13 -5.21
N SER A 13 1.80 -16.38 -4.47
CA SER A 13 0.67 -15.65 -5.06
C SER A 13 1.13 -14.65 -6.12
N TYR A 14 2.26 -13.97 -5.89
CA TYR A 14 2.84 -13.04 -6.86
C TYR A 14 3.25 -13.75 -8.16
N GLU A 15 3.98 -14.86 -8.04
CA GLU A 15 4.40 -15.66 -9.20
C GLU A 15 3.21 -16.22 -9.97
N ASP A 16 2.18 -16.69 -9.28
CA ASP A 16 0.98 -17.24 -9.90
C ASP A 16 0.17 -16.15 -10.62
N ALA A 17 0.02 -14.96 -10.01
CA ALA A 17 -0.64 -13.82 -10.63
C ALA A 17 0.11 -13.29 -11.86
N LEU A 18 1.44 -13.28 -11.81
CA LEU A 18 2.29 -12.88 -12.93
C LEU A 18 2.16 -13.87 -14.09
N LYS A 19 2.19 -15.18 -13.81
CA LYS A 19 1.99 -16.24 -14.82
C LYS A 19 0.59 -16.23 -15.43
N ALA A 20 -0.43 -15.93 -14.62
CA ALA A 20 -1.81 -15.82 -15.07
C ALA A 20 -2.05 -14.56 -15.92
N GLY A 21 -1.16 -13.56 -15.87
CA GLY A 21 -1.32 -12.27 -16.55
C GLY A 21 -2.28 -11.31 -15.84
N ASP A 22 -2.62 -11.60 -14.58
CA ASP A 22 -3.47 -10.75 -13.74
C ASP A 22 -2.66 -9.68 -12.99
N LEU A 23 -1.37 -9.93 -12.78
CA LEU A 23 -0.38 -8.97 -12.26
C LEU A 23 0.61 -8.60 -13.36
N PHE A 24 0.91 -7.30 -13.47
CA PHE A 24 1.89 -6.76 -14.40
C PHE A 24 3.09 -6.25 -13.63
N PHE A 25 4.25 -6.88 -13.86
CA PHE A 25 5.52 -6.41 -13.35
C PHE A 25 6.20 -5.47 -14.35
N PHE A 26 6.68 -4.33 -13.88
CA PHE A 26 7.40 -3.35 -14.67
C PHE A 26 8.88 -3.32 -14.25
N PRO A 27 9.80 -3.85 -15.07
CA PRO A 27 11.22 -3.83 -14.78
C PRO A 27 11.72 -2.40 -14.54
N SER A 28 12.54 -2.24 -13.51
CA SER A 28 13.12 -0.97 -13.11
C SER A 28 14.58 -1.14 -12.71
N THR A 29 15.35 -0.06 -12.83
CA THR A 29 16.73 0.01 -12.33
C THR A 29 16.79 0.90 -11.10
N VAL A 30 17.60 0.50 -10.13
CA VAL A 30 17.81 1.26 -8.90
C VAL A 30 19.17 1.94 -8.94
N ILE A 31 19.22 3.21 -8.56
CA ILE A 31 20.44 4.02 -8.42
C ILE A 31 20.42 4.59 -7.00
N LYS A 32 21.48 4.36 -6.22
CA LYS A 32 21.66 4.96 -4.90
C LYS A 32 22.50 6.23 -5.03
N LEU A 33 22.04 7.34 -4.48
CA LEU A 33 22.75 8.62 -4.47
C LEU A 33 22.72 9.22 -3.06
N VAL A 34 23.85 9.72 -2.59
CA VAL A 34 23.89 10.49 -1.34
C VAL A 34 23.81 11.98 -1.66
N ASP A 35 22.83 12.65 -1.09
CA ASP A 35 22.70 14.11 -1.13
C ASP A 35 22.38 14.65 0.27
N SER A 36 23.07 15.71 0.68
CA SER A 36 22.92 16.33 2.01
C SER A 36 22.97 15.35 3.19
N GLY A 37 23.77 14.28 3.07
CA GLY A 37 23.92 13.25 4.11
C GLY A 37 22.79 12.22 4.16
N VAL A 38 21.85 12.26 3.22
CA VAL A 38 20.75 11.30 3.08
C VAL A 38 21.03 10.43 1.85
N GLU A 39 20.96 9.11 2.01
CA GLU A 39 20.99 8.19 0.87
C GLU A 39 19.58 8.07 0.27
N PHE A 40 19.49 8.35 -1.03
CA PHE A 40 18.27 8.24 -1.83
C PHE A 40 18.33 6.99 -2.70
N GLU A 41 17.27 6.18 -2.66
CA GLU A 41 17.02 5.14 -3.65
C GLU A 41 16.18 5.71 -4.79
N ILE A 42 16.79 5.86 -5.97
CA ILE A 42 16.10 6.33 -7.17
C ILE A 42 15.78 5.14 -8.06
N ARG A 43 14.48 4.86 -8.21
CA ARG A 43 13.97 3.80 -9.08
C ARG A 43 13.51 4.35 -10.42
N VAL A 44 14.19 3.94 -11.50
CA VAL A 44 13.88 4.34 -12.87
C VAL A 44 13.07 3.24 -13.53
N CYS A 45 11.80 3.54 -13.88
CA CYS A 45 10.88 2.62 -14.54
C CYS A 45 10.35 3.22 -15.84
N PRO A 46 11.03 3.03 -17.00
CA PRO A 46 10.67 3.68 -18.27
C PRO A 46 9.25 3.37 -18.75
N ALA A 47 8.71 2.19 -18.40
CA ALA A 47 7.37 1.77 -18.79
C ALA A 47 6.26 2.71 -18.28
N LEU A 48 6.48 3.43 -17.18
CA LEU A 48 5.50 4.35 -16.60
C LEU A 48 5.30 5.63 -17.43
N GLN A 49 6.19 5.94 -18.38
CA GLN A 49 6.02 7.08 -19.29
C GLN A 49 4.76 6.97 -20.16
N LYS A 50 4.28 5.75 -20.39
CA LYS A 50 3.09 5.46 -21.20
C LYS A 50 1.82 5.26 -20.35
N LYS A 51 1.87 5.59 -19.06
CA LYS A 51 0.71 5.42 -18.17
C LYS A 51 -0.42 6.36 -18.62
N PRO A 52 -1.65 5.87 -18.85
CA PRO A 52 -2.77 6.73 -19.16
C PRO A 52 -3.02 7.70 -18.00
N THR A 53 -3.16 8.99 -18.30
CA THR A 53 -3.52 10.02 -17.34
C THR A 53 -4.95 9.80 -16.90
N LEU A 54 -5.14 9.18 -15.73
CA LEU A 54 -6.45 9.15 -15.07
C LEU A 54 -6.66 10.49 -14.36
N PRO A 55 -7.89 11.02 -14.31
CA PRO A 55 -8.20 12.18 -13.46
C PRO A 55 -7.81 11.86 -12.01
N SER A 56 -7.33 12.86 -11.27
CA SER A 56 -7.12 12.73 -9.82
C SER A 56 -8.43 12.22 -9.17
N PRO A 57 -8.38 11.26 -8.24
CA PRO A 57 -9.59 10.78 -7.57
C PRO A 57 -10.28 11.95 -6.87
N HIS A 58 -11.60 12.09 -7.06
CA HIS A 58 -12.38 13.01 -6.24
C HIS A 58 -12.56 12.41 -4.85
N PHE A 59 -11.96 13.05 -3.84
CA PHE A 59 -11.97 12.58 -2.45
C PHE A 59 -13.10 13.19 -1.59
N ASP A 60 -13.93 14.07 -2.17
CA ASP A 60 -14.87 14.94 -1.43
C ASP A 60 -16.26 14.35 -1.15
N THR A 61 -16.52 13.06 -1.38
CA THR A 61 -17.84 12.48 -1.13
C THR A 61 -18.02 12.04 0.32
N VAL A 62 -18.17 13.00 1.23
CA VAL A 62 -18.77 12.76 2.54
C VAL A 62 -20.29 13.00 2.41
N GLY A 63 -21.08 11.93 2.35
CA GLY A 63 -22.55 12.00 2.54
C GLY A 63 -23.45 12.14 1.30
N LEU A 64 -22.96 11.87 0.08
CA LEU A 64 -23.80 11.74 -1.12
C LEU A 64 -23.97 10.26 -1.53
N PRO A 65 -25.05 9.88 -2.25
CA PRO A 65 -25.20 8.53 -2.78
C PRO A 65 -23.97 8.14 -3.60
N VAL A 66 -23.66 6.84 -3.61
CA VAL A 66 -22.43 6.16 -4.09
C VAL A 66 -22.15 6.30 -5.61
N GLU A 67 -22.60 7.39 -6.25
CA GLU A 67 -22.48 7.62 -7.69
C GLU A 67 -21.24 8.44 -8.09
N SER A 68 -20.51 9.04 -7.13
CA SER A 68 -19.49 10.06 -7.45
C SER A 68 -18.07 9.80 -6.90
N ALA A 69 -17.77 8.63 -6.34
CA ALA A 69 -16.39 8.26 -5.96
C ALA A 69 -15.73 7.50 -7.13
N VAL A 70 -14.94 8.22 -7.94
CA VAL A 70 -14.66 7.87 -9.34
C VAL A 70 -13.28 7.22 -9.53
N GLY A 71 -13.26 5.99 -10.06
CA GLY A 71 -12.34 5.57 -11.12
C GLY A 71 -13.02 5.71 -12.49
N ALA A 72 -12.27 5.74 -13.60
CA ALA A 72 -12.84 5.94 -14.94
C ALA A 72 -14.05 5.00 -15.19
N PRO A 73 -15.17 5.51 -15.73
CA PRO A 73 -16.37 4.71 -15.92
C PRO A 73 -16.11 3.58 -16.92
N ASP A 74 -16.57 2.37 -16.59
CA ASP A 74 -16.69 1.29 -17.57
C ASP A 74 -17.78 1.65 -18.61
N ILE A 75 -17.81 0.95 -19.75
CA ILE A 75 -18.70 1.10 -20.91
C ILE A 75 -20.20 1.10 -20.51
N LYS A 76 -20.54 0.72 -19.27
CA LYS A 76 -21.89 0.69 -18.71
C LYS A 76 -22.19 1.77 -17.65
N GLY A 77 -21.31 2.76 -17.44
CA GLY A 77 -21.54 3.87 -16.50
C GLY A 77 -21.53 3.48 -15.01
N ARG A 78 -20.99 2.29 -14.66
CA ARG A 78 -20.78 1.89 -13.27
C ARG A 78 -19.38 2.29 -12.81
N THR A 79 -19.30 2.93 -11.66
CA THR A 79 -18.06 3.18 -10.92
C THR A 79 -17.50 1.84 -10.43
N PHE A 80 -16.31 1.46 -10.89
CA PHE A 80 -15.65 0.21 -10.50
C PHE A 80 -14.60 0.51 -9.43
N ASP A 81 -14.85 0.05 -8.20
CA ASP A 81 -13.85 0.04 -7.13
C ASP A 81 -13.02 -1.27 -7.24
N PRO A 82 -11.72 -1.20 -7.61
CA PRO A 82 -10.88 -2.38 -7.74
C PRO A 82 -10.64 -3.11 -6.41
N PHE A 83 -10.97 -2.49 -5.29
CA PHE A 83 -10.82 -3.04 -3.95
C PHE A 83 -12.14 -3.56 -3.37
N SER A 84 -13.24 -3.52 -4.13
CA SER A 84 -14.52 -4.12 -3.75
C SER A 84 -14.66 -5.54 -4.35
N PRO A 85 -15.38 -6.45 -3.68
CA PRO A 85 -15.66 -7.79 -4.22
C PRO A 85 -16.60 -7.73 -5.44
N PRO A 86 -16.53 -8.71 -6.37
CA PRO A 86 -15.67 -9.89 -6.33
C PRO A 86 -14.21 -9.56 -6.66
N TYR A 87 -13.29 -10.04 -5.83
CA TYR A 87 -11.85 -9.87 -6.05
C TYR A 87 -11.36 -10.74 -7.20
N ASN A 88 -10.30 -10.29 -7.87
CA ASN A 88 -9.52 -11.17 -8.73
C ASN A 88 -8.87 -12.26 -7.84
N PRO A 89 -9.16 -13.56 -8.07
CA PRO A 89 -8.67 -14.62 -7.20
C PRO A 89 -7.14 -14.77 -7.22
N ASN A 90 -6.47 -14.37 -8.30
CA ASN A 90 -5.02 -14.40 -8.38
C ASN A 90 -4.36 -13.22 -7.67
N LEU A 91 -5.08 -12.10 -7.47
CA LEU A 91 -4.58 -10.96 -6.71
C LEU A 91 -4.98 -11.01 -5.23
N HIS A 92 -5.95 -11.84 -4.86
CA HIS A 92 -6.38 -12.04 -3.46
C HIS A 92 -5.42 -12.99 -2.74
N VAL A 93 -4.79 -12.51 -1.67
CA VAL A 93 -3.84 -13.30 -0.87
C VAL A 93 -4.54 -13.89 0.35
N GLY A 94 -5.47 -13.15 0.95
CA GLY A 94 -6.22 -13.61 2.10
C GLY A 94 -6.96 -12.49 2.83
N ASP A 95 -7.71 -12.88 3.85
CA ASP A 95 -8.53 -11.98 4.66
C ASP A 95 -8.04 -11.95 6.11
N LEU A 96 -8.11 -10.77 6.72
CA LEU A 96 -7.90 -10.53 8.14
C LEU A 96 -9.18 -10.01 8.78
N LYS A 97 -9.34 -10.29 10.07
CA LYS A 97 -10.44 -9.77 10.86
C LYS A 97 -9.92 -9.34 12.22
N ASP A 98 -10.28 -8.13 12.62
CA ASP A 98 -10.14 -7.66 13.99
C ASP A 98 -11.30 -8.24 14.82
N GLU A 99 -10.98 -9.05 15.83
CA GLU A 99 -12.00 -9.69 16.67
C GLU A 99 -12.68 -8.71 17.64
N GLU A 100 -12.00 -7.63 18.03
CA GLU A 100 -12.55 -6.64 18.96
C GLU A 100 -13.51 -5.69 18.23
N ASN A 101 -13.06 -5.14 17.10
CA ASN A 101 -13.83 -4.15 16.34
C ASN A 101 -14.71 -4.77 15.25
N GLN A 102 -14.61 -6.09 15.04
CA GLN A 102 -15.27 -6.83 13.96
C GLN A 102 -14.93 -6.32 12.54
N GLU A 103 -13.89 -5.51 12.42
CA GLU A 103 -13.45 -4.93 11.16
C GLU A 103 -12.75 -5.98 10.31
N GLU A 104 -13.12 -6.04 9.03
CA GLU A 104 -12.54 -6.98 8.09
C GLU A 104 -11.64 -6.28 7.07
N PHE A 105 -10.56 -6.96 6.73
CA PHE A 105 -9.58 -6.50 5.77
C PHE A 105 -9.32 -7.57 4.73
N VAL A 106 -8.90 -7.14 3.56
CA VAL A 106 -8.44 -7.99 2.47
C VAL A 106 -7.00 -7.63 2.11
N ILE A 107 -6.20 -8.66 1.86
CA ILE A 107 -4.84 -8.52 1.36
C ILE A 107 -4.84 -8.76 -0.14
N LEU A 108 -4.46 -7.73 -0.89
CA LEU A 108 -4.40 -7.78 -2.35
C LEU A 108 -2.98 -7.53 -2.84
N LEU A 109 -2.55 -8.23 -3.88
CA LEU A 109 -1.33 -7.88 -4.61
C LEU A 109 -1.55 -6.61 -5.42
N ASN A 110 -0.53 -5.76 -5.51
CA ASN A 110 -0.58 -4.63 -6.42
C ASN A 110 -0.53 -5.14 -7.87
N LYS A 111 -1.64 -4.93 -8.59
CA LYS A 111 -1.81 -5.31 -9.99
C LYS A 111 -0.74 -4.72 -10.91
N PHE A 112 -0.29 -3.49 -10.64
CA PHE A 112 0.68 -2.77 -11.47
C PHE A 112 1.97 -2.57 -10.69
N SER A 113 2.73 -3.65 -10.56
CA SER A 113 3.84 -3.72 -9.62
C SER A 113 5.15 -3.27 -10.25
N VAL A 114 5.81 -2.31 -9.60
CA VAL A 114 7.18 -1.88 -9.93
C VAL A 114 8.20 -2.53 -8.99
N VAL A 115 7.77 -2.89 -7.78
CA VAL A 115 8.57 -3.58 -6.76
C VAL A 115 7.95 -4.95 -6.54
N PRO A 116 8.67 -6.07 -6.80
CA PRO A 116 8.12 -7.41 -6.61
C PRO A 116 7.54 -7.58 -5.21
N HIS A 117 6.49 -8.41 -5.09
CA HIS A 117 5.83 -8.67 -3.81
C HIS A 117 5.15 -7.46 -3.14
N HIS A 118 4.96 -6.34 -3.84
CA HIS A 118 4.15 -5.22 -3.35
C HIS A 118 2.70 -5.68 -3.15
N PHE A 119 2.20 -5.55 -1.92
CA PHE A 119 0.82 -5.85 -1.55
C PHE A 119 0.16 -4.71 -0.77
N LEU A 120 -1.16 -4.81 -0.63
CA LEU A 120 -2.04 -3.83 -0.01
C LEU A 120 -2.83 -4.49 1.13
N LEU A 121 -2.98 -3.79 2.25
CA LEU A 121 -4.00 -4.06 3.27
C LEU A 121 -5.15 -3.10 3.02
N VAL A 122 -6.30 -3.61 2.61
CA VAL A 122 -7.49 -2.81 2.27
C VAL A 122 -8.60 -3.11 3.26
N THR A 123 -9.34 -2.09 3.69
CA THR A 123 -10.61 -2.31 4.38
C THR A 123 -11.57 -3.04 3.45
N LYS A 124 -12.38 -3.99 3.94
CA LYS A 124 -13.38 -4.63 3.07
C LYS A 124 -14.56 -3.72 2.80
N ASP A 125 -15.03 -3.05 3.85
CA ASP A 125 -16.03 -1.99 3.73
C ASP A 125 -15.35 -0.73 3.22
N PHE A 126 -16.02 -0.03 2.31
CA PHE A 126 -15.51 1.24 1.80
C PHE A 126 -15.31 2.24 2.95
N LYS A 127 -14.06 2.62 3.17
CA LYS A 127 -13.66 3.77 3.99
C LYS A 127 -12.86 4.75 3.13
N SER A 128 -12.94 6.04 3.44
CA SER A 128 -12.20 7.06 2.70
C SER A 128 -10.70 6.98 2.97
N GLN A 129 -9.88 7.03 1.92
CA GLN A 129 -8.42 7.18 1.95
C GLN A 129 -7.98 8.55 2.54
N THR A 130 -8.89 9.51 2.68
CA THR A 130 -8.61 10.78 3.38
C THR A 130 -8.87 10.71 4.88
N SER A 131 -9.41 9.60 5.37
CA SER A 131 -9.56 9.39 6.81
C SER A 131 -8.20 9.02 7.45
N PRO A 132 -7.93 9.47 8.68
CA PRO A 132 -6.72 9.06 9.40
C PRO A 132 -6.74 7.55 9.68
N LEU A 133 -5.57 6.97 9.90
CA LEU A 133 -5.47 5.59 10.33
C LEU A 133 -6.09 5.41 11.72
N LEU A 134 -6.93 4.39 11.87
CA LEU A 134 -7.54 3.98 13.12
C LEU A 134 -6.65 2.96 13.84
N PRO A 135 -6.82 2.78 15.17
CA PRO A 135 -6.01 1.83 15.93
C PRO A 135 -6.04 0.39 15.38
N SER A 136 -7.21 -0.10 14.94
CA SER A 136 -7.36 -1.43 14.33
C SER A 136 -6.47 -1.59 13.10
N GLU A 137 -6.49 -0.62 12.19
CA GLU A 137 -5.70 -0.60 10.96
C GLU A 137 -4.19 -0.58 11.25
N LEU A 138 -3.77 0.21 12.25
CA LEU A 138 -2.37 0.26 12.71
C LEU A 138 -1.92 -1.09 13.32
N VAL A 139 -2.77 -1.72 14.12
CA VAL A 139 -2.48 -3.03 14.72
C VAL A 139 -2.31 -4.10 13.64
N GLN A 140 -3.17 -4.12 12.62
CA GLN A 140 -3.05 -5.08 11.53
C GLN A 140 -1.79 -4.84 10.69
N ALA A 141 -1.51 -3.59 10.34
CA ALA A 141 -0.30 -3.23 9.60
C ALA A 141 0.97 -3.61 10.38
N TYR A 142 1.04 -3.24 11.65
CA TYR A 142 2.18 -3.59 12.52
C TYR A 142 2.34 -5.09 12.69
N THR A 143 1.24 -5.84 12.83
CA THR A 143 1.26 -7.30 12.97
C THR A 143 1.84 -7.97 11.72
N LEU A 144 1.48 -7.49 10.52
CA LEU A 144 2.04 -7.96 9.25
C LEU A 144 3.54 -7.65 9.17
N LEU A 145 3.95 -6.41 9.47
CA LEU A 145 5.37 -6.00 9.49
C LEU A 145 6.20 -6.84 10.47
N PHE A 146 5.73 -6.99 11.70
CA PHE A 146 6.39 -7.77 12.74
C PHE A 146 6.52 -9.24 12.33
N THR A 147 5.44 -9.83 11.82
CA THR A 147 5.44 -11.22 11.35
C THR A 147 6.43 -11.43 10.21
N ALA A 148 6.48 -10.50 9.25
CA ALA A 148 7.37 -10.59 8.11
C ALA A 148 8.85 -10.40 8.49
N SER A 149 9.14 -9.44 9.38
CA SER A 149 10.46 -9.26 9.97
C SER A 149 10.95 -10.53 10.70
N ARG A 150 10.07 -11.16 11.51
CA ARG A 150 10.37 -12.44 12.19
C ARG A 150 10.59 -13.60 11.23
N ALA A 151 10.05 -13.54 10.02
CA ALA A 151 10.24 -14.52 8.97
C ALA A 151 11.47 -14.23 8.07
N GLY A 152 12.22 -13.16 8.33
CA GLY A 152 13.39 -12.77 7.53
C GLY A 152 13.06 -12.02 6.24
N ASN A 153 11.80 -11.59 6.07
CA ASN A 153 11.32 -10.86 4.90
C ASN A 153 10.77 -9.50 5.35
N PRO A 154 11.60 -8.53 5.75
CA PRO A 154 11.11 -7.25 6.24
C PRO A 154 10.43 -6.43 5.13
N PHE A 155 9.41 -5.68 5.51
CA PHE A 155 8.68 -4.77 4.62
C PHE A 155 8.71 -3.35 5.18
N PHE A 156 8.54 -2.37 4.30
CA PHE A 156 8.18 -1.01 4.63
C PHE A 156 6.71 -0.78 4.29
N ALA A 157 5.95 -0.24 5.25
CA ALA A 157 4.55 0.11 5.05
C ALA A 157 4.36 1.63 4.98
N PHE A 158 3.46 2.09 4.12
CA PHE A 158 3.14 3.51 3.97
C PHE A 158 1.66 3.73 3.65
N TYR A 159 1.16 4.90 4.04
CA TYR A 159 -0.23 5.33 3.86
C TYR A 159 -0.28 6.74 3.28
N ASN A 160 -0.81 6.85 2.06
CA ASN A 160 -0.94 8.13 1.37
C ASN A 160 -2.32 8.73 1.68
N CYS A 161 -2.38 9.69 2.61
CA CYS A 161 -3.63 10.31 3.06
C CYS A 161 -3.83 11.70 2.44
N GLY A 162 -4.94 11.90 1.73
CA GLY A 162 -5.31 13.21 1.16
C GLY A 162 -4.87 13.42 -0.30
N GLU A 163 -5.42 14.45 -0.94
CA GLU A 163 -5.26 14.71 -2.38
C GLU A 163 -3.80 14.90 -2.81
N ASN A 164 -3.00 15.60 -1.98
CA ASN A 164 -1.60 15.90 -2.29
C ASN A 164 -0.60 14.80 -1.87
N SER A 165 -1.10 13.63 -1.42
CA SER A 165 -0.25 12.54 -0.93
C SER A 165 0.21 11.55 -2.02
N GLY A 166 -0.28 11.71 -3.25
CA GLY A 166 -0.08 10.73 -4.32
C GLY A 166 -1.01 9.51 -4.23
N ALA A 167 -2.09 9.59 -3.45
CA ALA A 167 -3.14 8.57 -3.43
C ALA A 167 -3.84 8.47 -4.80
N SER A 168 -4.07 7.25 -5.28
CA SER A 168 -4.70 6.99 -6.58
C SER A 168 -6.04 6.26 -6.50
N GLN A 169 -6.44 5.84 -5.31
CA GLN A 169 -7.70 5.14 -5.04
C GLN A 169 -8.36 5.75 -3.80
N PRO A 170 -9.68 6.02 -3.82
CA PRO A 170 -10.39 6.63 -2.70
C PRO A 170 -10.72 5.64 -1.58
N HIS A 171 -10.71 4.33 -1.87
CA HIS A 171 -10.94 3.30 -0.88
C HIS A 171 -9.66 3.07 -0.05
N LYS A 172 -9.80 3.14 1.27
CA LYS A 172 -8.75 3.05 2.27
C LYS A 172 -7.86 1.81 2.14
N HIS A 173 -6.56 2.04 1.97
CA HIS A 173 -5.55 1.00 1.84
C HIS A 173 -4.18 1.45 2.37
N ILE A 174 -3.46 0.53 2.99
CA ILE A 174 -2.05 0.66 3.38
C ILE A 174 -1.21 -0.17 2.42
N GLN A 175 -0.09 0.38 1.94
CA GLN A 175 0.79 -0.28 0.98
C GLN A 175 2.02 -0.85 1.68
N PHE A 176 2.49 -1.99 1.20
CA PHE A 176 3.66 -2.70 1.72
C PHE A 176 4.59 -3.05 0.58
N ILE A 177 5.85 -2.64 0.70
CA ILE A 177 6.93 -3.02 -0.22
C ILE A 177 8.04 -3.73 0.56
N PRO A 178 8.69 -4.77 0.00
CA PRO A 178 9.82 -5.40 0.66
C PRO A 178 10.96 -4.39 0.82
N LEU A 179 11.70 -4.48 1.93
CA LEU A 179 12.97 -3.78 2.07
C LEU A 179 14.04 -4.44 1.22
N ASP A 180 15.00 -3.64 0.78
CA ASP A 180 16.21 -4.14 0.13
C ASP A 180 16.97 -5.04 1.12
N PRO A 181 17.28 -6.30 0.79
CA PRO A 181 18.10 -7.16 1.66
C PRO A 181 19.48 -6.57 1.95
N GLU A 182 20.01 -5.72 1.05
CA GLU A 182 21.27 -5.01 1.25
C GLU A 182 21.12 -3.78 2.16
N ASP A 183 19.90 -3.27 2.34
CA ASP A 183 19.55 -2.20 3.28
C ASP A 183 18.31 -2.54 4.12
N PRO A 184 18.46 -3.45 5.11
CA PRO A 184 17.33 -3.90 5.92
C PRO A 184 16.85 -2.84 6.92
N LYS A 185 17.53 -1.68 7.02
CA LYS A 185 17.09 -0.56 7.85
C LYS A 185 15.97 0.23 7.19
N GLY A 186 15.90 0.18 5.86
CA GLY A 186 14.89 0.88 5.08
C GLY A 186 15.05 2.40 5.12
N PRO A 187 13.98 3.15 4.84
CA PRO A 187 14.03 4.61 4.81
C PRO A 187 14.65 5.19 6.09
N PRO A 188 15.49 6.24 6.01
CA PRO A 188 16.27 6.72 7.15
C PRO A 188 15.42 7.53 8.16
N ILE A 189 14.13 7.25 8.30
CA ILE A 189 13.19 8.00 9.13
C ILE A 189 13.60 7.93 10.59
N GLU A 190 13.77 6.74 11.16
CA GLU A 190 14.13 6.55 12.56
C GLU A 190 15.51 7.13 12.86
N TYR A 191 16.46 6.92 11.94
CA TYR A 191 17.80 7.48 12.06
C TYR A 191 17.74 9.02 12.10
N LEU A 192 17.14 9.66 11.10
CA LEU A 192 17.07 11.12 11.03
C LEU A 192 16.26 11.71 12.18
N ALA A 193 15.10 11.12 12.52
CA ALA A 193 14.27 11.56 13.63
C ALA A 193 15.04 11.51 14.97
N SER A 194 15.86 10.48 15.19
CA SER A 194 16.68 10.36 16.40
C SER A 194 17.82 11.39 16.49
N GLN A 195 18.25 11.96 15.36
CA GLN A 195 19.28 13.00 15.33
C GLN A 195 18.73 14.41 15.58
N VAL A 196 17.40 14.59 15.54
CA VAL A 196 16.77 15.90 15.77
C VAL A 196 16.52 16.11 17.26
N ASN A 197 17.18 17.11 17.84
CA ASN A 197 16.79 17.65 19.14
C ASN A 197 15.62 18.61 18.94
N LEU A 198 14.40 18.17 19.27
CA LEU A 198 13.25 19.06 19.34
C LEU A 198 13.37 19.89 20.62
N GLU A 199 13.86 21.12 20.50
CA GLU A 199 13.73 22.09 21.59
C GLU A 199 12.25 22.43 21.77
N THR A 200 11.60 21.79 22.74
CA THR A 200 10.28 22.25 23.19
C THR A 200 10.50 23.57 23.93
N SER A 201 10.10 24.68 23.31
CA SER A 201 9.97 25.95 24.04
C SER A 201 9.02 25.73 25.22
N GLY A 202 9.58 25.71 26.42
CA GLY A 202 8.83 25.43 27.64
C GLY A 202 7.67 26.41 27.78
N LEU A 203 6.47 25.85 27.95
CA LEU A 203 5.39 26.56 28.63
C LEU A 203 5.82 26.70 30.09
N LEU A 204 6.36 27.87 30.43
CA LEU A 204 6.40 28.42 31.79
C LEU A 204 5.04 29.00 32.14
#